data_AF-A0A3D5AXV6-F1
#
_entry.id   AF-A0A3D5AXV6-F1
#
_cell.length_a   1.000
_cell.length_b   1.000
_cell.length_c   1.000
_cell.angle_alpha   90.00
_cell.angle_beta   90.00
_cell.angle_gamma   90.00
#
_symmetry.space_group_name_H-M   'P 1'
#
loop_
_entity.id
_entity.type
_entity.pdbx_description
1 polymer ?
#
loop_
_entity_poly.entity_id
_entity_poly.type
_entity_poly.pdbx_seq_one_letter_code
_entity_poly.pdbx_strand_id
1 'polypeptide(L)' 'MRKNTNIHRYAWIVIGGILVYAGLQHVWTQKLYGKVRLGDSPILEGGTVMGLGVIEVVLGIYLIWRWLKR' A
#
# COMPACT_ATOMS: atom_id res chain seq x y z
N MET A 1 12.72 25.17 -15.85
CA MET A 1 12.21 23.78 -15.64
C MET A 1 11.42 23.67 -14.32
N ARG A 2 10.29 24.38 -14.14
CA ARG A 2 9.56 24.45 -12.85
C ARG A 2 8.20 23.72 -12.86
N LYS A 3 7.68 23.34 -14.04
CA LYS A 3 6.39 22.62 -14.20
C LYS A 3 6.47 21.13 -13.84
N ASN A 4 7.64 20.51 -14.00
CA ASN A 4 7.77 19.05 -13.82
C ASN A 4 7.71 18.60 -12.35
N THR A 5 8.10 19.47 -11.42
CA THR A 5 8.14 19.17 -9.99
C THR A 5 6.75 18.99 -9.38
N ASN A 6 5.75 19.72 -9.89
CA ASN A 6 4.36 19.60 -9.43
C ASN A 6 3.75 18.27 -9.86
N ILE A 7 3.99 17.83 -11.10
CA ILE A 7 3.50 16.54 -11.61
C ILE A 7 4.07 15.39 -10.78
N HIS A 8 5.37 15.42 -10.49
CA HIS A 8 5.98 14.42 -9.61
C HIS A 8 5.37 14.42 -8.21
N ARG A 9 5.10 15.60 -7.62
CA ARG A 9 4.50 15.70 -6.28
C ARG A 9 3.11 15.07 -6.24
N TYR A 10 2.26 15.36 -7.23
CA TYR A 10 0.94 14.75 -7.34
C TYR A 10 1.01 13.24 -7.59
N ALA A 11 1.94 12.77 -8.41
CA ALA A 11 2.14 11.34 -8.65
C ALA A 11 2.48 10.58 -7.35
N TRP A 12 3.35 11.14 -6.50
CA TRP A 12 3.70 10.52 -5.21
C TRP A 12 2.56 10.50 -4.20
N ILE A 13 1.70 11.52 -4.19
CA ILE A 13 0.49 11.54 -3.35
C ILE A 13 -0.48 10.45 -3.80
N VAL A 14 -0.69 10.30 -5.11
CA VAL A 14 -1.55 9.25 -5.67
C VAL A 14 -0.99 7.86 -5.37
N ILE A 15 0.31 7.63 -5.59
CA ILE A 15 0.99 6.36 -5.28
C ILE A 15 0.88 6.04 -3.79
N GLY A 16 1.12 7.02 -2.92
CA GLY A 16 0.96 6.86 -1.48
C GLY A 16 -0.48 6.52 -1.08
N GLY A 17 -1.47 7.16 -1.72
CA GLY A 17 -2.89 6.86 -1.50
C GLY A 17 -3.27 5.44 -1.91
N ILE A 18 -2.77 4.96 -3.06
CA ILE A 18 -2.98 3.58 -3.53
C ILE A 18 -2.35 2.57 -2.55
N LEU A 19 -1.15 2.86 -2.05
CA LEU A 19 -0.47 2.03 -1.04
C LEU A 19 -1.28 1.93 0.26
N VAL A 20 -1.80 3.05 0.76
CA VAL A 20 -2.63 3.06 1.97
C VAL A 20 -3.92 2.26 1.76
N TYR A 21 -4.57 2.43 0.61
CA TYR A 21 -5.79 1.70 0.28
C TYR A 21 -5.53 0.19 0.15
N ALA A 22 -4.46 -0.22 -0.54
CA ALA A 22 -4.08 -1.62 -0.68
C ALA A 22 -3.74 -2.25 0.68
N GLY A 23 -2.96 -1.56 1.51
CA GLY A 23 -2.62 -2.04 2.85
C GLY A 23 -3.84 -2.19 3.76
N LEU A 24 -4.80 -1.24 3.70
CA LEU A 24 -6.08 -1.36 4.41
C LEU A 24 -6.89 -2.59 3.95
N GLN A 25 -6.94 -2.84 2.64
CA GLN A 25 -7.60 -4.02 2.09
C GLN A 25 -6.92 -5.31 2.58
N HIS A 26 -5.59 -5.36 2.63
CA HIS A 26 -4.85 -6.50 3.19
C HIS A 26 -5.11 -6.71 4.69
N VAL A 27 -5.17 -5.62 5.48
CA VAL A 27 -5.51 -5.69 6.91
C VAL A 27 -6.93 -6.21 7.14
N TRP A 28 -7.88 -5.83 6.30
CA TRP A 28 -9.28 -6.26 6.43
C TRP A 28 -9.56 -7.66 5.89
N THR A 29 -8.96 -8.05 4.77
CA THR A 29 -9.21 -9.37 4.19
C THR A 29 -8.52 -10.48 4.98
N GLN A 30 -7.40 -10.20 5.67
CA GLN A 30 -6.64 -11.14 6.53
C GLN A 30 -6.29 -12.49 5.87
N LYS A 31 -6.53 -12.61 4.57
CA LYS A 31 -6.37 -13.80 3.75
C LYS A 31 -5.89 -13.35 2.38
N LEU A 32 -4.65 -13.68 2.05
CA LEU A 32 -4.08 -13.40 0.74
C LEU A 32 -4.24 -14.64 -0.13
N TYR A 33 -5.23 -14.62 -1.01
CA TYR A 33 -5.39 -15.65 -2.04
C TYR A 33 -4.50 -15.27 -3.22
N GLY A 34 -3.56 -16.15 -3.58
CA GLY A 34 -2.83 -15.98 -4.84
C GLY A 34 -3.79 -16.09 -6.02
N LYS A 35 -3.44 -15.43 -7.14
CA LYS A 35 -4.13 -15.58 -8.43
C LYS A 35 -4.21 -17.04 -8.91
N VAL A 36 -3.35 -17.90 -8.38
CA VAL A 36 -3.34 -19.35 -8.61
C VAL A 36 -3.83 -20.02 -7.33
N ARG A 37 -5.08 -20.50 -7.34
CA ARG A 37 -5.64 -21.34 -6.26
C ARG A 37 -4.96 -22.72 -6.32
N LEU A 38 -3.81 -22.87 -5.66
CA LEU A 38 -3.22 -24.18 -5.35
C LEU A 38 -3.97 -24.78 -4.14
N GLY A 39 -5.25 -25.12 -4.33
CA GLY A 39 -6.14 -25.62 -3.28
C GLY A 39 -6.87 -24.53 -2.48
N ASP A 40 -7.76 -24.95 -1.58
CA ASP A 40 -8.58 -24.07 -0.72
C ASP A 40 -7.80 -23.39 0.41
N SER A 41 -6.48 -23.58 0.46
CA SER A 41 -5.60 -23.02 1.49
C SER A 41 -5.00 -21.69 1.03
N PRO A 42 -5.16 -20.61 1.80
CA PRO A 42 -4.56 -19.31 1.46
C PRO A 42 -3.04 -19.33 1.58
N ILE A 43 -2.37 -18.52 0.75
CA ILE A 43 -0.89 -18.48 0.66
C ILE A 43 -0.29 -17.81 1.89
N LEU A 44 -0.95 -16.77 2.39
CA LEU A 44 -0.67 -16.15 3.68
C LEU A 44 -2.00 -15.88 4.38
N GLU A 45 -2.04 -16.16 5.68
CA GLU A 45 -3.23 -16.02 6.51
C GLU A 45 -2.89 -15.33 7.84
N GLY A 46 -3.86 -14.59 8.38
CA GLY A 46 -3.78 -14.02 9.73
C GLY A 46 -2.72 -12.92 9.88
N GLY A 47 -1.87 -13.06 10.91
CA GLY A 47 -0.99 -12.00 11.39
C GLY A 47 0.04 -11.51 10.37
N THR A 48 0.48 -12.36 9.45
CA THR A 48 1.49 -11.98 8.44
C THR A 48 0.90 -11.07 7.35
N VAL A 49 -0.35 -11.31 6.93
CA VAL A 49 -1.07 -10.44 5.98
C VAL A 49 -1.38 -9.10 6.63
N MET A 50 -1.80 -9.13 7.90
CA MET A 50 -1.99 -7.91 8.68
C MET A 50 -0.69 -7.11 8.83
N GLY A 51 0.44 -7.78 9.11
CA GLY A 51 1.75 -7.14 9.20
C GLY A 51 2.20 -6.48 7.89
N LEU A 52 2.04 -7.19 6.76
CA LEU A 52 2.32 -6.62 5.43
C LEU A 52 1.41 -5.42 5.12
N GLY A 53 0.12 -5.52 5.40
CA GLY A 53 -0.82 -4.41 5.20
C GLY A 53 -0.50 -3.19 6.07
N VAL A 54 -0.10 -3.40 7.32
CA VAL A 54 0.36 -2.30 8.20
C VAL A 54 1.64 -1.65 7.65
N ILE A 55 2.60 -2.44 7.17
CA ILE A 55 3.83 -1.92 6.55
C ILE A 55 3.50 -1.06 5.32
N GLU A 56 2.58 -1.52 4.46
CA GLU A 56 2.13 -0.78 3.28
C GLU A 56 1.43 0.54 3.67
N VAL A 57 0.56 0.51 4.69
CA VAL A 57 -0.09 1.73 5.21
C VAL A 57 0.94 2.71 5.75
N VAL A 58 1.91 2.25 6.56
CA VAL A 58 2.97 3.10 7.11
C VAL A 58 3.82 3.70 6.00
N LEU A 59 4.21 2.91 5.00
CA LEU A 59 4.97 3.39 3.84
C LEU A 59 4.19 4.41 3.01
N GLY A 60 2.91 4.16 2.75
CA GLY A 60 2.03 5.07 2.02
C GLY A 60 1.85 6.41 2.73
N ILE A 61 1.57 6.38 4.03
CA ILE A 61 1.47 7.60 4.88
C ILE A 61 2.81 8.34 4.91
N TYR A 62 3.93 7.61 5.10
CA TYR A 62 5.26 8.21 5.14
C TYR A 62 5.62 8.91 3.83
N LEU A 63 5.32 8.31 2.67
CA LEU A 63 5.53 8.93 1.37
C LEU A 63 4.72 10.22 1.23
N ILE A 64 3.42 10.19 1.55
CA ILE A 64 2.55 11.38 1.48
C ILE A 64 3.10 12.48 2.42
N TRP A 65 3.41 12.12 3.66
CA TRP A 65 3.90 13.06 4.66
C TRP A 65 5.25 13.68 4.27
N ARG A 66 6.20 12.88 3.77
CA ARG A 66 7.51 13.35 3.30
C ARG A 66 7.38 14.38 2.17
N TRP A 67 6.39 14.23 1.30
CA TRP A 67 6.16 15.14 0.17
C TRP A 67 5.33 16.38 0.52
N LEU A 68 4.54 16.33 1.59
CA LEU A 68 3.86 17.50 2.17
C LEU A 68 4.78 18.38 3.01
N LYS A 69 5.81 17.79 3.65
CA LYS A 69 6.75 18.50 4.53
C LYS A 69 7.91 19.17 3.77
N ARG A 70 8.30 18.63 2.61
CA ARG A 70 9.12 19.35 1.61
C ARG A 70 8.25 20.30 0.83
#